data_AF-A0A368MFU1-F1
#
_entry.id   AF-A0A368MFU1-F1
#
_cell.length_a   1.000
_cell.length_b   1.000
_cell.length_c   1.000
_cell.angle_alpha   90.00
_cell.angle_beta   90.00
_cell.angle_gamma   90.00
#
_symmetry.space_group_name_H-M   'P 1'
#
loop_
_entity.id
_entity.type
_entity.pdbx_description
1 polymer ?
#
loop_
_entity_poly.entity_id
_entity_poly.type
_entity_poly.pdbx_seq_one_letter_code
_entity_poly.pdbx_strand_id
1 'polypeptide(L)'
;MKINYIFKSLFIALALVFTSCGSDGNDDSDDGETNAITSITISLKFDSDVYAGDLIFFDVKGNNSEVVTNSATITLNGEDIGGNIYTTQAPGVLNFVATYGNMTSNTLQVTVLEPPLKFAQNVLIEDYTGTWCGYCPRVSYGIEQVNLATDRAVTVAIHRGNTNPNGNNYDPYNFSAGPLENMINLSGYPTAMLNRTTEWAYPEPSNISQVVGLTNSDADLGLALSPTLDGNTISVDVDIKFGLLPTTNAKLVVYILEDDLIYDQVNYTSYYGGGSIISNFEHDHVLRDVLTDLLGDTIPTDQVTEGNVYSTNFSVPVPSNVSNTSKMTVVAFVVNGNTNAAYNVRSANFGDTQTIEEID
;
A
#
# COMPACT_ATOMS: atom_id res chain seq x y z
N MET A 1 -9.34 21.81 -2.07
CA MET A 1 -10.34 21.40 -1.06
C MET A 1 -9.53 20.82 0.10
N LYS A 2 -9.47 21.49 1.26
CA LYS A 2 -8.62 21.06 2.38
C LYS A 2 -9.15 19.74 2.94
N ILE A 3 -8.37 18.68 2.84
CA ILE A 3 -8.73 17.35 3.36
C ILE A 3 -8.26 17.30 4.81
N ASN A 4 -9.21 17.14 5.73
CA ASN A 4 -8.94 16.97 7.16
C ASN A 4 -8.68 15.49 7.43
N TYR A 5 -7.46 15.15 7.86
CA TYR A 5 -7.15 13.83 8.39
C TYR A 5 -7.80 13.69 9.79
N ILE A 6 -8.93 12.99 9.88
CA ILE A 6 -9.55 12.63 11.17
C ILE A 6 -8.98 11.28 11.60
N PHE A 7 -7.90 11.33 12.40
CA PHE A 7 -7.46 10.16 13.16
C PHE A 7 -8.47 9.90 14.29
N LYS A 8 -9.18 8.76 14.20
CA LYS A 8 -10.07 8.28 15.27
C LYS A 8 -9.24 7.60 16.36
N SER A 9 -8.84 8.35 17.38
CA SER A 9 -8.37 7.76 18.64
C SER A 9 -9.55 7.41 19.52
N LEU A 10 -9.75 6.11 19.75
CA LEU A 10 -10.78 5.53 20.61
C LEU A 10 -10.44 5.82 22.09
N PHE A 11 -11.14 6.77 22.71
CA PHE A 11 -11.07 7.03 24.15
C PHE A 11 -11.95 6.03 24.91
N ILE A 12 -11.34 5.12 25.68
CA ILE A 12 -12.04 4.31 26.68
C ILE A 12 -11.97 5.05 28.01
N ALA A 13 -13.08 5.70 28.39
CA ALA A 13 -13.25 6.29 29.71
C ALA A 13 -13.73 5.21 30.70
N LEU A 14 -12.84 4.71 31.55
CA LEU A 14 -13.19 3.83 32.66
C LEU A 14 -13.44 4.68 33.92
N ALA A 15 -14.71 4.91 34.24
CA ALA A 15 -15.13 5.60 35.46
C ALA A 15 -15.08 4.63 36.66
N LEU A 16 -14.08 4.79 37.52
CA LEU A 16 -14.02 4.14 38.84
C LEU A 16 -14.56 5.11 39.90
N VAL A 17 -15.75 4.77 40.41
CA VAL A 17 -16.35 5.41 41.59
C VAL A 17 -15.73 4.77 42.83
N PHE A 18 -14.96 5.52 43.61
CA PHE A 18 -14.61 5.12 44.98
C PHE A 18 -15.47 5.89 45.98
N THR A 19 -16.24 5.12 46.74
CA THR A 19 -17.04 5.52 47.90
C THR A 19 -16.14 5.91 49.07
N SER A 20 -16.34 7.13 49.57
CA SER A 20 -15.80 7.64 50.84
C SER A 20 -16.55 7.05 52.03
N CYS A 21 -15.83 6.48 52.99
CA CYS A 21 -16.26 6.30 54.38
C CYS A 21 -15.08 6.64 55.29
N GLY A 22 -15.29 7.58 56.21
CA GLY A 22 -14.28 8.00 57.19
C GLY A 22 -14.32 7.18 58.48
N SER A 23 -13.24 7.28 59.25
CA SER A 23 -13.26 7.19 60.71
C SER A 23 -12.15 8.06 61.31
N ASP A 24 -12.51 8.82 62.34
CA ASP A 24 -11.64 9.64 63.19
C ASP A 24 -10.55 8.83 63.93
N GLY A 25 -9.42 9.48 64.22
CA GLY A 25 -8.60 9.12 65.38
C GLY A 25 -7.10 9.40 65.29
N ASN A 26 -6.70 10.48 65.97
CA ASN A 26 -5.40 10.79 66.60
C ASN A 26 -4.22 11.36 65.80
N ASP A 27 -3.73 12.47 66.38
CA ASP A 27 -2.42 13.09 66.22
C ASP A 27 -1.29 12.07 66.15
N ASP A 28 -0.53 12.12 65.07
CA ASP A 28 0.92 12.02 65.12
C ASP A 28 1.48 13.05 64.14
N SER A 29 2.34 13.91 64.68
CA SER A 29 3.15 14.86 63.94
C SER A 29 4.13 14.10 63.05
N ASP A 30 3.70 13.84 61.82
CA ASP A 30 4.57 13.39 60.73
C ASP A 30 5.08 14.62 59.99
N ASP A 31 6.39 14.80 60.01
CA ASP A 31 7.13 15.89 59.38
C ASP A 31 7.08 15.63 57.86
N GLY A 32 5.94 16.00 57.26
CA GLY A 32 5.66 15.76 55.85
C GLY A 32 6.67 16.50 54.99
N GLU A 33 7.57 15.76 54.34
CA GLU A 33 8.24 16.27 53.15
C GLU A 33 7.16 16.81 52.22
N THR A 34 7.07 18.13 52.11
CA THR A 34 6.19 18.76 51.16
C THR A 34 6.63 18.24 49.80
N ASN A 35 5.79 17.42 49.18
CA ASN A 35 5.98 16.83 47.85
C ASN A 35 5.81 17.92 46.77
N ALA A 36 6.48 19.06 46.98
CA ALA A 36 6.32 20.30 46.28
C ALA A 36 7.09 20.27 44.97
N ILE A 37 6.50 20.90 43.94
CA ILE A 37 7.16 21.07 42.65
C ILE A 37 8.27 22.11 42.82
N THR A 38 9.52 21.67 42.65
CA THR A 38 10.74 22.49 42.69
C THR A 38 11.45 22.57 41.35
N SER A 39 11.12 21.68 40.41
CA SER A 39 11.54 21.74 39.01
C SER A 39 10.49 21.12 38.10
N ILE A 40 10.53 21.49 36.81
CA ILE A 40 9.63 20.97 35.77
C ILE A 40 10.43 20.41 34.60
N THR A 41 9.86 19.46 33.88
CA THR A 41 10.41 18.86 32.66
C THR A 41 9.36 18.90 31.56
N ILE A 42 9.75 19.31 30.35
CA ILE A 42 8.91 19.26 29.14
C ILE A 42 9.33 18.06 28.27
N SER A 43 8.34 17.33 27.77
CA SER A 43 8.51 16.21 26.83
C SER A 43 7.40 16.19 25.78
N LEU A 44 7.57 15.41 24.71
CA LEU A 44 6.47 15.01 23.85
C LEU A 44 5.61 13.94 24.54
N LYS A 45 4.34 13.83 24.12
CA LYS A 45 3.42 12.75 24.56
C LYS A 45 3.60 11.44 23.78
N PHE A 46 4.50 11.40 22.81
CA PHE A 46 4.79 10.26 21.94
C PHE A 46 6.28 10.23 21.60
N ASP A 47 6.71 9.12 21.00
CA ASP A 47 8.13 8.82 20.68
C ASP A 47 8.32 8.42 19.20
N SER A 48 7.41 8.84 18.32
CA SER A 48 7.52 8.69 16.87
C SER A 48 8.21 9.90 16.24
N ASP A 49 8.70 9.71 15.01
CA ASP A 49 9.16 10.81 14.18
C ASP A 49 8.09 11.90 14.02
N VAL A 50 8.55 13.13 13.82
CA VAL A 50 7.71 14.31 13.61
C VAL A 50 8.01 14.85 12.22
N TYR A 51 6.98 15.02 11.41
CA TYR A 51 7.05 15.56 10.06
C TYR A 51 6.50 16.98 10.01
N ALA A 52 6.83 17.75 8.97
CA ALA A 52 6.20 19.04 8.72
C ALA A 52 4.69 18.86 8.50
N GLY A 53 3.88 19.69 9.15
CA GLY A 53 2.41 19.60 9.14
C GLY A 53 1.81 18.82 10.32
N ASP A 54 2.62 18.08 11.08
CA ASP A 54 2.18 17.31 12.22
C ASP A 54 1.72 18.18 13.40
N LEU A 55 0.74 17.67 14.15
CA LEU A 55 0.38 18.17 15.46
C LEU A 55 1.22 17.47 16.52
N ILE A 56 2.09 18.21 17.20
CA ILE A 56 2.85 17.71 18.34
C ILE A 56 2.20 18.12 19.65
N PHE A 57 2.19 17.21 20.61
CA PHE A 57 1.53 17.37 21.91
C PHE A 57 2.57 17.31 23.02
N PHE A 58 2.59 18.33 23.88
CA PHE A 58 3.55 18.42 24.97
C PHE A 58 2.98 17.92 26.28
N ASP A 59 3.87 17.41 27.14
CA ASP A 59 3.61 17.17 28.55
C ASP A 59 4.63 17.95 29.38
N VAL A 60 4.17 18.60 30.45
CA VAL A 60 5.01 19.30 31.42
C VAL A 60 4.72 18.71 32.79
N LYS A 61 5.75 18.11 33.39
CA LYS A 61 5.66 17.41 34.68
C LYS A 61 6.59 18.03 35.71
N GLY A 62 6.13 18.12 36.95
CA GLY A 62 6.96 18.44 38.11
C GLY A 62 7.88 17.27 38.49
N ASN A 63 8.91 17.53 39.30
CA ASN A 63 9.78 16.50 39.89
C ASN A 63 9.03 15.47 40.76
N ASN A 64 7.84 15.81 41.23
CA ASN A 64 6.93 14.92 41.97
C ASN A 64 6.00 14.11 41.04
N SER A 65 6.22 14.14 39.71
CA SER A 65 5.38 13.53 38.66
C SER A 65 3.99 14.14 38.45
N GLU A 66 3.67 15.24 39.12
CA GLU A 66 2.42 15.98 38.90
C GLU A 66 2.42 16.63 37.50
N VAL A 67 1.32 16.47 36.76
CA VAL A 67 1.16 17.03 35.42
C VAL A 67 0.66 18.46 35.51
N VAL A 68 1.50 19.42 35.12
CA VAL A 68 1.20 20.87 35.15
C VAL A 68 1.02 21.47 33.76
N THR A 69 0.93 20.63 32.73
CA THR A 69 0.86 21.00 31.30
C THR A 69 -0.12 22.13 30.97
N ASN A 70 -1.33 22.11 31.55
CA ASN A 70 -2.35 23.12 31.25
C ASN A 70 -2.12 24.47 31.96
N SER A 71 -1.22 24.50 32.94
CA SER A 71 -0.87 25.70 33.72
C SER A 71 0.52 26.23 33.40
N ALA A 72 1.29 25.52 32.56
CA ALA A 72 2.58 25.94 32.07
C ALA A 72 2.43 26.76 30.78
N THR A 73 3.34 27.70 30.55
CA THR A 73 3.52 28.40 29.28
C THR A 73 4.63 27.71 28.51
N ILE A 74 4.37 27.30 27.27
CA ILE A 74 5.36 26.66 26.40
C ILE A 74 5.77 27.68 25.34
N THR A 75 7.07 27.82 25.12
CA THR A 75 7.63 28.76 24.15
C THR A 75 8.44 28.03 23.11
N LEU A 76 8.39 28.51 21.86
CA LEU A 76 9.27 28.13 20.77
C LEU A 76 10.18 29.32 20.46
N ASN A 77 11.49 29.16 20.63
CA ASN A 77 12.45 30.26 20.46
C ASN A 77 12.10 31.55 21.25
N GLY A 78 11.43 31.39 22.40
CA GLY A 78 11.00 32.48 23.28
C GLY A 78 9.61 33.06 23.00
N GLU A 79 8.93 32.65 21.92
CA GLU A 79 7.54 33.05 21.65
C GLU A 79 6.56 32.01 22.19
N ASP A 80 5.52 32.45 22.91
CA ASP A 80 4.47 31.57 23.44
C ASP A 80 3.66 30.93 22.30
N ILE A 81 3.53 29.61 22.32
CA ILE A 81 2.76 28.85 21.33
C ILE A 81 1.25 28.85 21.60
N GLY A 82 0.80 29.44 22.71
CA GLY A 82 -0.62 29.63 23.04
C GLY A 82 -1.33 28.37 23.55
N GLY A 83 -0.57 27.35 23.97
CA GLY A 83 -1.11 26.09 24.48
C GLY A 83 -0.07 24.98 24.61
N ASN A 84 -0.53 23.73 24.63
CA ASN A 84 0.29 22.52 24.73
C ASN A 84 0.27 21.66 23.45
N ILE A 85 -0.15 22.25 22.34
CA ILE A 85 -0.19 21.65 21.02
C ILE A 85 0.47 22.63 20.06
N TYR A 86 1.30 22.12 19.15
CA TYR A 86 1.94 22.92 18.12
C TYR A 86 1.83 22.21 16.76
N THR A 87 1.49 22.95 15.70
CA THR A 87 1.56 22.44 14.33
C THR A 87 2.93 22.77 13.76
N THR A 88 3.69 21.75 13.38
CA THR A 88 4.99 21.94 12.72
C THR A 88 4.80 22.49 11.32
N GLN A 89 5.69 23.38 10.88
CA GLN A 89 5.50 24.10 9.62
C GLN A 89 6.52 23.72 8.55
N ALA A 90 7.76 23.48 8.95
CA ALA A 90 8.87 23.17 8.06
C ALA A 90 9.86 22.22 8.76
N PRO A 91 10.60 21.42 7.99
CA PRO A 91 11.67 20.61 8.55
C PRO A 91 12.75 21.46 9.20
N GLY A 92 13.42 20.86 10.18
CA GLY A 92 14.47 21.51 10.95
C GLY A 92 14.37 21.14 12.41
N VAL A 93 15.06 21.91 13.25
CA VAL A 93 15.15 21.62 14.67
C VAL A 93 14.48 22.74 15.45
N LEU A 94 13.44 22.39 16.19
CA LEU A 94 12.66 23.30 17.03
C LEU A 94 13.09 23.13 18.49
N ASN A 95 13.24 24.25 19.21
CA ASN A 95 13.63 24.24 20.62
C ASN A 95 12.48 24.79 21.47
N PHE A 96 11.90 23.91 22.27
CA PHE A 96 10.80 24.24 23.17
C PHE A 96 11.26 24.34 24.61
N VAL A 97 10.71 25.31 25.34
CA VAL A 97 10.92 25.50 26.77
C VAL A 97 9.59 25.78 27.44
N ALA A 98 9.31 25.14 28.57
CA ALA A 98 8.16 25.43 29.40
C ALA A 98 8.53 26.26 30.63
N THR A 99 7.63 27.13 31.07
CA THR A 99 7.70 27.84 32.34
C THR A 99 6.44 27.61 33.18
N TYR A 100 6.61 27.36 34.48
CA TYR A 100 5.52 27.23 35.45
C TYR A 100 5.90 27.98 36.73
N GLY A 101 5.19 29.07 37.04
CA GLY A 101 5.61 30.01 38.07
C GLY A 101 7.00 30.60 37.75
N ASN A 102 7.95 30.43 38.67
CA ASN A 102 9.35 30.88 38.49
C ASN A 102 10.27 29.78 37.95
N MET A 103 9.74 28.59 37.64
CA MET A 103 10.53 27.46 37.17
C MET A 103 10.59 27.45 35.64
N THR A 104 11.73 27.04 35.11
CA THR A 104 11.98 26.82 33.67
C THR A 104 12.37 25.36 33.48
N SER A 105 11.84 24.71 32.45
CA SER A 105 12.16 23.32 32.13
C SER A 105 13.53 23.17 31.46
N ASN A 106 13.90 21.93 31.16
CA ASN A 106 14.86 21.63 30.10
C ASN A 106 14.44 22.25 28.75
N THR A 107 15.40 22.43 27.84
CA THR A 107 15.10 22.64 26.43
C THR A 107 14.78 21.29 25.79
N LEU A 108 13.56 21.15 25.27
CA LEU A 108 13.15 20.02 24.45
C LEU A 108 13.43 20.33 22.99
N GLN A 109 14.35 19.58 22.42
CA GLN A 109 14.67 19.65 21.00
C GLN A 109 13.76 18.67 20.24
N VAL A 110 13.03 19.19 19.25
CA VAL A 110 12.18 18.38 18.36
C VAL A 110 12.73 18.53 16.95
N THR A 111 13.17 17.41 16.36
CA THR A 111 13.57 17.35 14.96
C THR A 111 12.33 17.10 14.11
N VAL A 112 12.04 18.02 13.19
CA VAL A 112 10.96 17.93 12.21
C VAL A 112 11.57 17.49 10.87
N LEU A 113 11.02 16.44 10.29
CA LEU A 113 11.43 15.84 9.02
C LEU A 113 10.55 16.31 7.85
N GLU A 114 11.03 16.14 6.62
CA GLU A 114 10.19 16.26 5.42
C GLU A 114 9.17 15.11 5.38
N PRO A 115 7.90 15.37 5.07
CA PRO A 115 6.90 14.32 4.91
C PRO A 115 7.35 13.26 3.89
N PRO A 116 7.05 11.96 4.14
CA PRO A 116 7.44 10.93 3.21
C PRO A 116 6.77 11.09 1.85
N LEU A 117 7.49 10.76 0.77
CA LEU A 117 6.91 10.84 -0.58
C LEU A 117 5.77 9.83 -0.74
N LYS A 118 4.67 10.28 -1.37
CA LYS A 118 3.49 9.48 -1.65
C LYS A 118 3.16 9.50 -3.13
N PHE A 119 2.50 8.43 -3.58
CA PHE A 119 2.17 8.22 -4.98
C PHE A 119 0.73 7.74 -5.14
N ALA A 120 0.15 7.94 -6.32
CA ALA A 120 -1.12 7.35 -6.68
C ALA A 120 -1.06 5.81 -6.59
N GLN A 121 -1.99 5.22 -5.85
CA GLN A 121 -2.10 3.77 -5.70
C GLN A 121 -2.96 3.16 -6.80
N ASN A 122 -2.41 2.14 -7.47
CA ASN A 122 -3.17 1.20 -8.28
C ASN A 122 -3.27 -0.15 -7.56
N VAL A 123 -4.25 -0.95 -7.95
CA VAL A 123 -4.44 -2.32 -7.45
C VAL A 123 -4.13 -3.33 -8.53
N LEU A 124 -3.32 -4.33 -8.20
CA LEU A 124 -3.08 -5.49 -9.05
C LEU A 124 -4.16 -6.54 -8.80
N ILE A 125 -4.77 -7.06 -9.86
CA ILE A 125 -5.67 -8.22 -9.84
C ILE A 125 -5.00 -9.33 -10.63
N GLU A 126 -4.69 -10.45 -9.98
CA GLU A 126 -4.24 -11.68 -10.65
C GLU A 126 -5.38 -12.70 -10.63
N ASP A 127 -5.97 -12.97 -11.79
CA ASP A 127 -7.03 -13.97 -12.01
C ASP A 127 -6.41 -15.31 -12.42
N TYR A 128 -6.39 -16.27 -11.51
CA TYR A 128 -5.98 -17.64 -11.77
C TYR A 128 -7.17 -18.36 -12.41
N THR A 129 -7.08 -18.63 -13.71
CA THR A 129 -8.24 -18.94 -14.55
C THR A 129 -7.96 -20.05 -15.57
N GLY A 130 -8.98 -20.42 -16.35
CA GLY A 130 -8.82 -21.28 -17.51
C GLY A 130 -10.08 -21.43 -18.36
N THR A 131 -9.90 -21.67 -19.66
CA THR A 131 -10.99 -21.80 -20.64
C THR A 131 -11.96 -22.96 -20.32
N TRP A 132 -11.45 -24.00 -19.65
CA TRP A 132 -12.21 -25.17 -19.20
C TRP A 132 -13.00 -24.96 -17.90
N CYS A 133 -12.74 -23.88 -17.18
CA CYS A 133 -13.26 -23.65 -15.84
C CYS A 133 -14.63 -22.95 -15.88
N GLY A 134 -15.69 -23.69 -15.55
CA GLY A 134 -17.06 -23.18 -15.67
C GLY A 134 -17.43 -22.01 -14.76
N TYR A 135 -16.76 -21.83 -13.61
CA TYR A 135 -17.00 -20.69 -12.73
C TYR A 135 -16.06 -19.50 -13.00
N CYS A 136 -15.05 -19.65 -13.86
CA CYS A 136 -14.11 -18.58 -14.18
C CYS A 136 -14.75 -17.35 -14.83
N PRO A 137 -15.82 -17.45 -15.67
CA PRO A 137 -16.55 -16.28 -16.16
C PRO A 137 -17.06 -15.33 -15.05
N ARG A 138 -17.26 -15.83 -13.82
CA ARG A 138 -17.63 -15.00 -12.67
C ARG A 138 -16.55 -13.96 -12.33
N VAL A 139 -15.28 -14.35 -12.34
CA VAL A 139 -14.17 -13.44 -12.06
C VAL A 139 -13.99 -12.47 -13.21
N SER A 140 -14.02 -12.95 -14.45
CA SER A 140 -13.95 -12.09 -15.65
C SER A 140 -15.03 -11.00 -15.61
N TYR A 141 -16.27 -11.37 -15.27
CA TYR A 141 -17.35 -10.39 -15.11
C TYR A 141 -17.10 -9.43 -13.95
N GLY A 142 -16.56 -9.92 -12.83
CA GLY A 142 -16.17 -9.07 -11.69
C GLY A 142 -15.13 -8.03 -12.08
N ILE A 143 -14.13 -8.40 -12.89
CA ILE A 143 -13.10 -7.51 -13.42
C ILE A 143 -13.72 -6.44 -14.33
N GLU A 144 -14.63 -6.82 -15.23
CA GLU A 144 -15.37 -5.85 -16.05
C GLU A 144 -16.09 -4.81 -15.17
N GLN A 145 -16.73 -5.25 -14.09
CA GLN A 145 -17.39 -4.34 -13.15
C GLN A 145 -16.41 -3.43 -12.39
N VAL A 146 -15.22 -3.93 -12.05
CA VAL A 146 -14.15 -3.10 -11.46
C VAL A 146 -13.67 -2.05 -12.45
N ASN A 147 -13.42 -2.43 -13.71
CA ASN A 147 -12.96 -1.52 -14.75
C ASN A 147 -13.99 -0.43 -15.09
N LEU A 148 -15.29 -0.69 -14.85
CA LEU A 148 -16.34 0.34 -14.92
C LEU A 148 -16.33 1.30 -13.72
N ALA A 149 -15.80 0.87 -12.58
CA ALA A 149 -15.80 1.64 -11.32
C ALA A 149 -14.50 2.41 -11.07
N THR A 150 -13.37 1.95 -11.61
CA THR A 150 -12.06 2.59 -11.49
C THR A 150 -11.16 2.28 -12.68
N ASP A 151 -10.32 3.24 -13.05
CA ASP A 151 -9.23 3.10 -14.01
C ASP A 151 -7.89 2.73 -13.35
N ARG A 152 -7.87 2.57 -12.03
CA ARG A 152 -6.67 2.26 -11.22
C ARG A 152 -6.51 0.76 -10.90
N ALA A 153 -7.23 -0.09 -11.62
CA ALA A 153 -7.07 -1.54 -11.53
C ALA A 153 -6.24 -2.05 -12.71
N VAL A 154 -5.22 -2.85 -12.40
CA VAL A 154 -4.39 -3.52 -13.40
C VAL A 154 -4.62 -5.01 -13.29
N THR A 155 -5.16 -5.61 -14.33
CA THR A 155 -5.53 -7.03 -14.37
C THR A 155 -4.46 -7.86 -15.06
N VAL A 156 -4.27 -9.08 -14.58
CA VAL A 156 -3.45 -10.13 -15.19
C VAL A 156 -4.24 -11.45 -15.11
N ALA A 157 -4.56 -12.03 -16.26
CA ALA A 157 -5.19 -13.35 -16.36
C ALA A 157 -4.12 -14.45 -16.51
N ILE A 158 -3.99 -15.28 -15.48
CA ILE A 158 -3.02 -16.38 -15.40
C ILE A 158 -3.76 -17.67 -15.77
N HIS A 159 -3.78 -17.95 -17.06
CA HIS A 159 -4.40 -19.15 -17.62
C HIS A 159 -3.63 -20.42 -17.27
N ARG A 160 -4.35 -21.44 -16.79
CA ARG A 160 -3.80 -22.74 -16.40
C ARG A 160 -4.66 -23.88 -16.93
N GLY A 161 -4.01 -24.97 -17.31
CA GLY A 161 -4.69 -26.15 -17.85
C GLY A 161 -3.72 -27.13 -18.49
N ASN A 162 -4.29 -28.08 -19.22
CA ASN A 162 -3.51 -28.97 -20.07
C ASN A 162 -3.08 -28.22 -21.34
N THR A 163 -1.86 -28.46 -21.81
CA THR A 163 -1.35 -27.90 -23.07
C THR A 163 -1.64 -28.78 -24.29
N ASN A 164 -2.13 -30.00 -24.08
CA ASN A 164 -2.55 -30.90 -25.16
C ASN A 164 -3.99 -30.58 -25.60
N PRO A 165 -4.22 -30.18 -26.86
CA PRO A 165 -5.56 -29.86 -27.39
C PRO A 165 -6.58 -30.99 -27.28
N ASN A 166 -6.11 -32.24 -27.15
CA ASN A 166 -6.96 -33.42 -26.99
C ASN A 166 -7.09 -33.89 -25.53
N GLY A 167 -6.50 -33.16 -24.60
CA GLY A 167 -6.51 -33.46 -23.17
C GLY A 167 -7.74 -32.88 -22.46
N ASN A 168 -8.14 -33.50 -21.36
CA ASN A 168 -9.10 -32.88 -20.45
C ASN A 168 -8.50 -31.57 -19.90
N ASN A 169 -9.37 -30.58 -19.67
CA ASN A 169 -9.01 -29.25 -19.18
C ASN A 169 -7.96 -28.55 -20.04
N TYR A 170 -8.01 -28.75 -21.36
CA TYR A 170 -7.15 -28.04 -22.30
C TYR A 170 -7.35 -26.53 -22.19
N ASP A 171 -6.24 -25.79 -22.13
CA ASP A 171 -6.22 -24.34 -22.19
C ASP A 171 -5.13 -23.88 -23.20
N PRO A 172 -5.50 -23.17 -24.29
CA PRO A 172 -4.54 -22.72 -25.30
C PRO A 172 -3.58 -21.63 -24.80
N TYR A 173 -3.88 -21.01 -23.65
CA TYR A 173 -3.16 -19.88 -23.09
C TYR A 173 -2.40 -20.25 -21.81
N ASN A 174 -2.27 -21.55 -21.52
CA ASN A 174 -1.63 -22.05 -20.31
C ASN A 174 -0.22 -21.45 -20.11
N PHE A 175 -0.01 -20.82 -18.94
CA PHE A 175 1.27 -20.28 -18.49
C PHE A 175 1.82 -21.05 -17.28
N SER A 176 3.14 -21.28 -17.19
CA SER A 176 3.73 -22.04 -16.08
C SER A 176 3.91 -21.18 -14.81
N ALA A 177 2.81 -20.96 -14.08
CA ALA A 177 2.75 -20.14 -12.86
C ALA A 177 2.95 -20.91 -11.53
N GLY A 178 3.58 -22.09 -11.54
CA GLY A 178 3.71 -22.97 -10.36
C GLY A 178 4.17 -22.27 -9.06
N PRO A 179 5.22 -21.43 -9.08
CA PRO A 179 5.64 -20.68 -7.91
C PRO A 179 4.56 -19.75 -7.32
N LEU A 180 3.72 -19.14 -8.16
CA LEU A 180 2.61 -18.29 -7.71
C LEU A 180 1.49 -19.10 -7.07
N GLU A 181 1.10 -20.20 -7.72
CA GLU A 181 0.10 -21.12 -7.19
C GLU A 181 0.49 -21.64 -5.80
N ASN A 182 1.77 -22.01 -5.64
CA ASN A 182 2.30 -22.48 -4.36
C ASN A 182 2.29 -21.37 -3.30
N MET A 183 2.62 -20.13 -3.66
CA MET A 183 2.64 -19.00 -2.74
C MET A 183 1.27 -18.74 -2.12
N ILE A 184 0.22 -18.80 -2.93
CA ILE A 184 -1.16 -18.53 -2.48
C ILE A 184 -1.86 -19.79 -1.95
N ASN A 185 -1.15 -20.93 -1.91
CA ASN A 185 -1.71 -22.25 -1.59
C ASN A 185 -2.96 -22.55 -2.43
N LEU A 186 -2.86 -22.32 -3.75
CA LEU A 186 -4.00 -22.40 -4.67
C LEU A 186 -4.71 -23.75 -4.55
N SER A 187 -6.01 -23.70 -4.28
CA SER A 187 -6.84 -24.90 -4.04
C SER A 187 -7.82 -25.21 -5.18
N GLY A 188 -8.05 -24.25 -6.09
CA GLY A 188 -8.96 -24.43 -7.21
C GLY A 188 -9.12 -23.19 -8.07
N TYR A 189 -9.86 -23.37 -9.17
CA TYR A 189 -10.14 -22.33 -10.16
C TYR A 189 -11.63 -21.99 -10.18
N PRO A 190 -12.01 -20.71 -10.36
CA PRO A 190 -11.11 -19.56 -10.35
C PRO A 190 -10.60 -19.23 -8.94
N THR A 191 -9.51 -18.48 -8.86
CA THR A 191 -9.08 -17.75 -7.66
C THR A 191 -8.56 -16.39 -8.12
N ALA A 192 -8.98 -15.29 -7.49
CA ALA A 192 -8.49 -13.95 -7.81
C ALA A 192 -7.75 -13.35 -6.62
N MET A 193 -6.54 -12.87 -6.85
CA MET A 193 -5.68 -12.30 -5.82
C MET A 193 -5.45 -10.81 -6.08
N LEU A 194 -5.62 -10.01 -5.03
CA LEU A 194 -5.36 -8.58 -4.99
C LEU A 194 -3.97 -8.34 -4.39
N ASN A 195 -3.15 -7.54 -5.07
CA ASN A 195 -1.79 -7.18 -4.66
C ASN A 195 -0.97 -8.41 -4.19
N ARG A 196 -1.08 -9.53 -4.94
CA ARG A 196 -0.49 -10.87 -4.69
C ARG A 196 -1.01 -11.64 -3.50
N THR A 197 -1.27 -10.98 -2.37
CA THR A 197 -1.41 -11.66 -1.06
C THR A 197 -2.81 -11.61 -0.46
N THR A 198 -3.74 -10.88 -1.07
CA THR A 198 -5.11 -10.73 -0.54
C THR A 198 -6.10 -11.39 -1.47
N GLU A 199 -6.74 -12.47 -1.05
CA GLU A 199 -7.81 -13.09 -1.85
C GLU A 199 -8.98 -12.11 -2.04
N TRP A 200 -9.48 -12.01 -3.27
CA TRP A 200 -10.70 -11.26 -3.57
C TRP A 200 -11.91 -12.05 -3.04
N ALA A 201 -12.66 -11.42 -2.15
CA ALA A 201 -13.79 -12.03 -1.48
C ALA A 201 -14.83 -12.58 -2.46
N TYR A 202 -15.11 -13.88 -2.32
CA TYR A 202 -16.18 -14.55 -3.04
C TYR A 202 -17.58 -14.05 -2.60
N PRO A 203 -18.54 -13.86 -3.53
CA PRO A 203 -18.34 -13.84 -4.97
C PRO A 203 -17.80 -12.48 -5.45
N GLU A 204 -16.77 -12.45 -6.30
CA GLU A 204 -16.07 -11.21 -6.69
C GLU A 204 -16.99 -10.14 -7.28
N PRO A 205 -17.98 -10.47 -8.16
CA PRO A 205 -18.92 -9.47 -8.67
C PRO A 205 -19.75 -8.75 -7.60
N SER A 206 -19.92 -9.35 -6.41
CA SER A 206 -20.62 -8.71 -5.27
C SER A 206 -19.67 -7.95 -4.35
N ASN A 207 -18.36 -8.08 -4.54
CA ASN A 207 -17.32 -7.52 -3.67
C ASN A 207 -16.33 -6.62 -4.45
N ILE A 208 -16.79 -5.95 -5.53
CA ILE A 208 -15.95 -5.03 -6.30
C ILE A 208 -15.42 -3.85 -5.46
N SER A 209 -16.14 -3.48 -4.39
CA SER A 209 -15.73 -2.43 -3.46
C SER A 209 -14.47 -2.77 -2.68
N GLN A 210 -14.13 -4.06 -2.53
CA GLN A 210 -12.84 -4.47 -1.95
C GLN A 210 -11.69 -4.00 -2.84
N VAL A 211 -11.81 -4.18 -4.15
CA VAL A 211 -10.78 -3.81 -5.14
C VAL A 211 -10.69 -2.28 -5.25
N VAL A 212 -11.82 -1.62 -5.46
CA VAL A 212 -11.88 -0.14 -5.54
C VAL A 212 -11.41 0.51 -4.23
N GLY A 213 -11.65 -0.15 -3.09
CA GLY A 213 -11.16 0.32 -1.80
C GLY A 213 -9.64 0.44 -1.73
N LEU A 214 -8.91 -0.45 -2.41
CA LEU A 214 -7.44 -0.48 -2.44
C LEU A 214 -6.82 0.63 -3.30
N THR A 215 -7.61 1.35 -4.12
CA THR A 215 -7.12 2.47 -4.93
C THR A 215 -7.30 3.83 -4.24
N ASN A 216 -7.91 3.85 -3.05
CA ASN A 216 -8.25 5.08 -2.30
C ASN A 216 -7.20 5.46 -1.24
N SER A 217 -6.11 4.70 -1.13
CA SER A 217 -4.96 5.05 -0.30
C SER A 217 -3.81 5.55 -1.16
N ASP A 218 -2.79 6.08 -0.49
CA ASP A 218 -1.55 6.50 -1.11
C ASP A 218 -0.55 5.34 -1.10
N ALA A 219 0.27 5.25 -2.15
CA ALA A 219 1.36 4.27 -2.25
C ALA A 219 2.67 4.87 -1.74
N ASP A 220 3.54 4.00 -1.20
CA ASP A 220 4.90 4.37 -0.75
C ASP A 220 5.94 4.28 -1.88
N LEU A 221 5.54 3.95 -3.10
CA LEU A 221 6.36 4.05 -4.29
C LEU A 221 5.50 4.27 -5.54
N GLY A 222 6.09 4.90 -6.56
CA GLY A 222 5.50 5.10 -7.86
C GLY A 222 6.33 4.43 -8.95
N LEU A 223 5.66 3.94 -10.00
CA LEU A 223 6.30 3.43 -11.21
C LEU A 223 5.94 4.29 -12.42
N ALA A 224 6.84 4.34 -13.39
CA ALA A 224 6.59 4.81 -14.75
C ALA A 224 7.19 3.84 -15.77
N LEU A 225 6.43 3.55 -16.83
CA LEU A 225 6.83 2.64 -17.90
C LEU A 225 6.90 3.38 -19.23
N SER A 226 7.91 3.04 -20.04
CA SER A 226 8.04 3.49 -21.42
C SER A 226 8.35 2.32 -22.37
N PRO A 227 7.40 1.41 -22.60
CA PRO A 227 7.62 0.25 -23.45
C PRO A 227 7.59 0.63 -24.94
N THR A 228 8.53 0.09 -25.71
CA THR A 228 8.61 0.26 -27.16
C THR A 228 8.77 -1.09 -27.86
N LEU A 229 8.25 -1.17 -29.08
CA LEU A 229 8.35 -2.35 -29.94
C LEU A 229 8.99 -1.91 -31.26
N ASP A 230 10.19 -2.40 -31.53
CA ASP A 230 10.88 -2.20 -32.80
C ASP A 230 11.01 -3.55 -33.53
N GLY A 231 10.18 -3.75 -34.55
CA GLY A 231 10.06 -5.03 -35.24
C GLY A 231 9.65 -6.14 -34.28
N ASN A 232 10.59 -7.05 -33.97
CA ASN A 232 10.39 -8.18 -33.05
C ASN A 232 11.10 -7.98 -31.71
N THR A 233 11.57 -6.78 -31.40
CA THR A 233 12.29 -6.48 -30.16
C THR A 233 11.46 -5.58 -29.27
N ILE A 234 11.16 -6.09 -28.08
CA ILE A 234 10.58 -5.35 -26.97
C ILE A 234 11.72 -4.62 -26.24
N SER A 235 11.52 -3.34 -25.93
CA SER A 235 12.33 -2.59 -24.98
C SER A 235 11.42 -1.96 -23.93
N VAL A 236 11.65 -2.25 -22.65
CA VAL A 236 10.85 -1.71 -21.54
C VAL A 236 11.76 -0.97 -20.59
N ASP A 237 11.64 0.35 -20.57
CA ASP A 237 12.21 1.18 -19.50
C ASP A 237 11.23 1.23 -18.32
N VAL A 238 11.74 0.93 -17.13
CA VAL A 238 11.00 0.96 -15.87
C VAL A 238 11.72 1.89 -14.90
N ASP A 239 11.03 2.96 -14.50
CA ASP A 239 11.47 3.89 -13.46
C ASP A 239 10.64 3.69 -12.21
N ILE A 240 11.30 3.65 -11.05
CA ILE A 240 10.67 3.44 -9.74
C ILE A 240 11.18 4.53 -8.80
N LYS A 241 10.28 5.39 -8.31
CA LYS A 241 10.61 6.36 -7.27
C LYS A 241 10.08 5.87 -5.93
N PHE A 242 10.96 5.85 -4.94
CA PHE A 242 10.63 5.35 -3.60
C PHE A 242 10.26 6.50 -2.67
N GLY A 243 9.19 6.31 -1.91
CA GLY A 243 8.96 6.99 -0.64
C GLY A 243 9.57 6.17 0.49
N LEU A 244 8.95 6.21 1.67
CA LEU A 244 9.39 5.45 2.84
C LEU A 244 8.79 4.04 2.86
N LEU A 245 9.59 3.04 2.50
CA LEU A 245 9.19 1.62 2.59
C LEU A 245 9.50 1.01 3.96
N PRO A 246 8.71 0.02 4.43
CA PRO A 246 8.95 -0.67 5.69
C PRO A 246 10.18 -1.61 5.66
N THR A 247 10.72 -1.88 4.47
CA THR A 247 11.93 -2.68 4.27
C THR A 247 12.60 -2.28 2.96
N THR A 248 13.93 -2.38 2.89
CA THR A 248 14.70 -2.20 1.66
C THR A 248 14.77 -3.47 0.81
N ASN A 249 14.26 -4.61 1.30
CA ASN A 249 14.11 -5.81 0.49
C ASN A 249 12.89 -5.67 -0.43
N ALA A 250 13.08 -5.07 -1.60
CA ALA A 250 12.07 -4.90 -2.63
C ALA A 250 12.47 -5.68 -3.89
N LYS A 251 11.46 -6.16 -4.64
CA LYS A 251 11.66 -6.89 -5.89
C LYS A 251 10.78 -6.35 -6.99
N LEU A 252 11.30 -6.25 -8.21
CA LEU A 252 10.57 -5.83 -9.40
C LEU A 252 10.04 -7.06 -10.14
N VAL A 253 8.78 -6.99 -10.57
CA VAL A 253 8.17 -7.95 -11.50
C VAL A 253 7.73 -7.21 -12.76
N VAL A 254 8.02 -7.78 -13.93
CA VAL A 254 7.58 -7.24 -15.23
C VAL A 254 6.95 -8.35 -16.07
N TYR A 255 5.68 -8.18 -16.39
CA TYR A 255 4.87 -9.09 -17.19
C TYR A 255 4.63 -8.53 -18.59
N ILE A 256 4.55 -9.45 -19.55
CA ILE A 256 4.01 -9.21 -20.89
C ILE A 256 2.64 -9.88 -20.97
N LEU A 257 1.62 -9.10 -21.33
CA LEU A 257 0.26 -9.59 -21.52
C LEU A 257 -0.16 -9.50 -22.99
N GLU A 258 -1.23 -10.18 -23.34
CA GLU A 258 -1.94 -10.03 -24.61
C GLU A 258 -3.45 -10.02 -24.41
N ASP A 259 -4.11 -9.07 -25.07
CA ASP A 259 -5.56 -8.91 -25.09
C ASP A 259 -6.19 -9.50 -26.36
N ASP A 260 -7.53 -9.59 -26.40
CA ASP A 260 -8.31 -9.99 -27.58
C ASP A 260 -7.96 -11.40 -28.10
N LEU A 261 -7.70 -12.34 -27.19
CA LEU A 261 -7.46 -13.75 -27.51
C LEU A 261 -8.77 -14.54 -27.56
N ILE A 262 -9.15 -15.03 -28.73
CA ILE A 262 -10.48 -15.64 -28.95
C ILE A 262 -10.46 -17.16 -28.72
N TYR A 263 -11.26 -17.64 -27.76
CA TYR A 263 -11.48 -19.08 -27.53
C TYR A 263 -12.85 -19.36 -26.88
N ASP A 264 -13.33 -20.60 -26.94
CA ASP A 264 -14.58 -21.00 -26.28
C ASP A 264 -14.38 -21.17 -24.76
N GLN A 265 -15.24 -20.55 -23.95
CA GLN A 265 -15.16 -20.61 -22.49
C GLN A 265 -16.28 -21.49 -21.90
N VAL A 266 -15.93 -22.47 -21.07
CA VAL A 266 -16.90 -23.23 -20.27
C VAL A 266 -17.57 -22.31 -19.27
N ASN A 267 -18.88 -22.44 -19.08
CA ASN A 267 -19.64 -21.51 -18.25
C ASN A 267 -20.75 -22.19 -17.43
N TYR A 268 -20.75 -21.91 -16.12
CA TYR A 268 -21.74 -22.31 -15.12
C TYR A 268 -22.47 -21.09 -14.53
N THR A 269 -22.27 -19.91 -15.10
CA THR A 269 -22.82 -18.63 -14.65
C THR A 269 -23.86 -18.11 -15.63
N SER A 270 -24.62 -17.08 -15.23
CA SER A 270 -25.56 -16.37 -16.10
C SER A 270 -25.03 -15.08 -16.70
N TYR A 271 -23.78 -14.68 -16.40
CA TYR A 271 -23.26 -13.34 -16.74
C TYR A 271 -23.17 -13.09 -18.25
N TYR A 272 -22.86 -14.14 -19.02
CA TYR A 272 -22.73 -14.08 -20.49
C TYR A 272 -23.84 -14.88 -21.18
N GLY A 273 -25.10 -14.61 -20.80
CA GLY A 273 -26.28 -15.23 -21.44
C GLY A 273 -26.63 -16.63 -20.95
N GLY A 274 -25.84 -17.24 -20.05
CA GLY A 274 -26.22 -18.48 -19.35
C GLY A 274 -26.05 -19.79 -20.12
N GLY A 275 -25.48 -19.75 -21.33
CA GLY A 275 -25.10 -20.96 -22.07
C GLY A 275 -23.98 -21.72 -21.37
N SER A 276 -23.95 -23.06 -21.51
CA SER A 276 -22.91 -23.90 -20.91
C SER A 276 -21.51 -23.70 -21.50
N ILE A 277 -21.46 -23.12 -22.71
CA ILE A 277 -20.26 -22.66 -23.41
C ILE A 277 -20.56 -21.25 -23.91
N ILE A 278 -19.61 -20.33 -23.72
CA ILE A 278 -19.61 -19.01 -24.33
C ILE A 278 -18.69 -19.10 -25.55
N SER A 279 -19.28 -19.12 -26.74
CA SER A 279 -18.51 -19.27 -27.98
C SER A 279 -17.78 -17.99 -28.35
N ASN A 280 -16.54 -18.12 -28.86
CA ASN A 280 -15.68 -16.99 -29.22
C ASN A 280 -15.56 -15.95 -28.08
N PHE A 281 -15.34 -16.43 -26.86
CA PHE A 281 -15.09 -15.55 -25.72
C PHE A 281 -13.76 -14.83 -25.91
N GLU A 282 -13.75 -13.53 -25.59
CA GLU A 282 -12.58 -12.67 -25.64
C GLU A 282 -11.82 -12.80 -24.31
N HIS A 283 -10.59 -13.30 -24.38
CA HIS A 283 -9.69 -13.40 -23.23
C HIS A 283 -8.70 -12.23 -23.25
N ASP A 284 -8.87 -11.33 -22.28
CA ASP A 284 -8.00 -10.17 -22.09
C ASP A 284 -7.01 -10.36 -20.94
N HIS A 285 -5.98 -9.53 -20.94
CA HIS A 285 -4.93 -9.44 -19.94
C HIS A 285 -4.16 -10.75 -19.74
N VAL A 286 -4.10 -11.61 -20.76
CA VAL A 286 -3.55 -12.96 -20.65
C VAL A 286 -2.04 -12.89 -20.48
N LEU A 287 -1.51 -13.48 -19.41
CA LEU A 287 -0.08 -13.53 -19.16
C LEU A 287 0.64 -14.37 -20.22
N ARG A 288 1.58 -13.74 -20.94
CA ARG A 288 2.35 -14.37 -22.01
C ARG A 288 3.79 -14.66 -21.65
N ASP A 289 4.41 -13.75 -20.90
CA ASP A 289 5.79 -13.86 -20.47
C ASP A 289 6.07 -13.04 -19.21
N VAL A 290 7.19 -13.33 -18.55
CA VAL A 290 7.70 -12.58 -17.40
C VAL A 290 9.17 -12.25 -17.65
N LEU A 291 9.50 -10.97 -17.68
CA LEU A 291 10.86 -10.50 -18.01
C LEU A 291 11.83 -10.57 -16.81
N THR A 292 11.31 -10.89 -15.63
CA THR A 292 12.00 -11.07 -14.35
C THR A 292 11.76 -12.49 -13.81
N ASP A 293 12.28 -12.83 -12.63
CA ASP A 293 11.74 -13.95 -11.87
C ASP A 293 10.23 -13.76 -11.60
N LEU A 294 9.48 -14.86 -11.55
CA LEU A 294 8.03 -14.85 -11.33
C LEU A 294 7.64 -14.25 -9.96
N LEU A 295 8.52 -14.39 -8.97
CA LEU A 295 8.41 -13.77 -7.64
C LEU A 295 9.18 -12.45 -7.53
N GLY A 296 9.79 -12.01 -8.62
CA GLY A 296 10.47 -10.74 -8.79
C GLY A 296 11.99 -10.81 -8.66
N ASP A 297 12.65 -9.95 -9.44
CA ASP A 297 14.09 -9.71 -9.38
C ASP A 297 14.40 -8.73 -8.26
N THR A 298 15.47 -8.99 -7.49
CA THR A 298 15.89 -8.11 -6.40
C THR A 298 16.31 -6.74 -6.92
N ILE A 299 15.70 -5.69 -6.36
CA ILE A 299 16.20 -4.31 -6.51
C ILE A 299 17.36 -4.13 -5.52
N PRO A 300 18.53 -3.61 -5.94
CA PRO A 300 19.65 -3.42 -5.03
C PRO A 300 19.24 -2.56 -3.83
N THR A 301 19.54 -3.01 -2.60
CA THR A 301 19.01 -2.42 -1.38
C THR A 301 19.44 -0.97 -1.15
N ASP A 302 20.59 -0.57 -1.70
CA ASP A 302 21.09 0.81 -1.69
C ASP A 302 20.30 1.74 -2.62
N GLN A 303 19.59 1.17 -3.61
CA GLN A 303 18.70 1.91 -4.51
C GLN A 303 17.29 2.11 -3.92
N VAL A 304 16.91 1.30 -2.92
CA VAL A 304 15.62 1.40 -2.21
C VAL A 304 15.74 2.44 -1.09
N THR A 305 15.95 3.68 -1.50
CA THR A 305 16.12 4.83 -0.62
C THR A 305 15.07 5.88 -0.96
N GLU A 306 14.43 6.47 0.05
CA GLU A 306 13.44 7.52 -0.15
C GLU A 306 13.97 8.67 -1.03
N GLY A 307 13.15 9.10 -1.98
CA GLY A 307 13.49 10.12 -2.98
C GLY A 307 14.34 9.63 -4.15
N ASN A 308 14.97 8.44 -4.05
CA ASN A 308 15.75 7.87 -5.15
C ASN A 308 14.85 7.37 -6.28
N VAL A 309 15.35 7.46 -7.51
CA VAL A 309 14.75 6.84 -8.70
C VAL A 309 15.65 5.69 -9.15
N TYR A 310 15.14 4.47 -9.08
CA TYR A 310 15.78 3.30 -9.67
C TYR A 310 15.26 3.09 -11.10
N SER A 311 16.16 3.03 -12.06
CA SER A 311 15.86 2.84 -13.48
C SER A 311 16.46 1.53 -13.98
N THR A 312 15.68 0.75 -14.73
CA THR A 312 16.15 -0.46 -15.41
C THR A 312 15.53 -0.60 -16.79
N ASN A 313 16.23 -1.29 -17.69
CA ASN A 313 15.76 -1.58 -19.03
C ASN A 313 15.74 -3.11 -19.26
N PHE A 314 14.69 -3.59 -19.90
CA PHE A 314 14.60 -4.95 -20.43
C PHE A 314 14.58 -4.89 -21.95
N SER A 315 15.44 -5.67 -22.62
CA SER A 315 15.43 -5.81 -24.07
C SER A 315 15.40 -7.27 -24.46
N VAL A 316 14.27 -7.72 -25.01
CA VAL A 316 13.98 -9.13 -25.30
C VAL A 316 13.25 -9.27 -26.64
N PRO A 317 13.31 -10.43 -27.30
CA PRO A 317 12.43 -10.69 -28.44
C PRO A 317 10.96 -10.80 -28.00
N VAL A 318 10.02 -10.53 -28.91
CA VAL A 318 8.60 -10.85 -28.70
C VAL A 318 8.45 -12.35 -28.37
N PRO A 319 7.71 -12.71 -27.29
CA PRO A 319 7.50 -14.10 -26.91
C PRO A 319 6.83 -14.90 -28.04
N SER A 320 7.33 -16.11 -28.30
CA SER A 320 6.88 -16.91 -29.47
C SER A 320 5.42 -17.38 -29.39
N ASN A 321 4.82 -17.31 -28.21
CA ASN A 321 3.43 -17.66 -27.99
C ASN A 321 2.47 -16.50 -28.35
N VAL A 322 2.93 -15.24 -28.38
CA VAL A 322 2.11 -14.06 -28.74
C VAL A 322 1.50 -14.22 -30.13
N SER A 323 0.20 -13.94 -30.26
CA SER A 323 -0.53 -14.10 -31.52
C SER A 323 -0.58 -12.79 -32.31
N ASN A 324 -0.74 -11.66 -31.63
CA ASN A 324 -0.83 -10.34 -32.20
C ASN A 324 -0.09 -9.29 -31.36
N THR A 325 1.01 -8.76 -31.89
CA THR A 325 1.83 -7.76 -31.19
C THR A 325 1.12 -6.43 -30.96
N SER A 326 0.07 -6.11 -31.74
CA SER A 326 -0.70 -4.88 -31.53
C SER A 326 -1.63 -4.95 -30.32
N LYS A 327 -1.75 -6.12 -29.69
CA LYS A 327 -2.59 -6.38 -28.52
C LYS A 327 -1.78 -6.64 -27.26
N MET A 328 -0.47 -6.40 -27.32
CA MET A 328 0.40 -6.60 -26.17
C MET A 328 0.38 -5.39 -25.24
N THR A 329 0.44 -5.67 -23.95
CA THR A 329 0.67 -4.67 -22.91
C THR A 329 1.76 -5.12 -21.96
N VAL A 330 2.36 -4.17 -21.25
CA VAL A 330 3.34 -4.42 -20.20
C VAL A 330 2.72 -4.09 -18.87
N VAL A 331 2.89 -4.97 -17.88
CA VAL A 331 2.54 -4.71 -16.48
C VAL A 331 3.79 -4.79 -15.63
N ALA A 332 4.05 -3.78 -14.81
CA ALA A 332 5.17 -3.79 -13.87
C ALA A 332 4.71 -3.40 -12.47
N PHE A 333 5.29 -4.04 -11.48
CA PHE A 333 4.98 -3.76 -10.07
C PHE A 333 6.16 -4.14 -9.18
N VAL A 334 6.21 -3.49 -8.02
CA VAL A 334 7.20 -3.80 -6.98
C VAL A 334 6.51 -4.56 -5.86
N VAL A 335 7.16 -5.61 -5.38
CA VAL A 335 6.70 -6.41 -4.24
C VAL A 335 7.64 -6.31 -3.06
N ASN A 336 7.09 -6.49 -1.86
CA ASN A 336 7.88 -6.74 -0.65
C ASN A 336 8.64 -8.05 -0.81
N GLY A 337 9.97 -8.02 -0.73
CA GLY A 337 10.81 -9.19 -0.96
C GLY A 337 10.68 -10.30 0.09
N ASN A 338 10.03 -10.03 1.23
CA ASN A 338 9.77 -11.02 2.28
C ASN A 338 8.38 -11.65 2.16
N THR A 339 7.35 -10.89 1.78
CA THR A 339 5.95 -11.34 1.77
C THR A 339 5.35 -11.49 0.38
N ASN A 340 6.00 -10.94 -0.65
CA ASN A 340 5.52 -10.75 -2.01
C ASN A 340 4.28 -9.86 -2.16
N ALA A 341 3.81 -9.19 -1.11
CA ALA A 341 2.73 -8.21 -1.22
C ALA A 341 3.14 -7.08 -2.18
N ALA A 342 2.31 -6.76 -3.17
CA ALA A 342 2.58 -5.68 -4.11
C ALA A 342 2.41 -4.32 -3.43
N TYR A 343 3.40 -3.44 -3.59
CA TYR A 343 3.36 -2.06 -3.11
C TYR A 343 2.54 -1.18 -4.06
N ASN A 344 2.81 -1.28 -5.36
CA ASN A 344 2.08 -0.54 -6.39
C ASN A 344 2.31 -1.21 -7.76
N VAL A 345 1.44 -0.91 -8.73
CA VAL A 345 1.46 -1.50 -10.08
C VAL A 345 1.16 -0.44 -11.14
N ARG A 346 1.70 -0.64 -12.35
CA ARG A 346 1.33 0.11 -13.56
C ARG A 346 1.19 -0.84 -14.74
N SER A 347 0.31 -0.49 -15.66
CA SER A 347 0.25 -1.07 -17.00
C SER A 347 0.54 0.00 -18.05
N ALA A 348 1.08 -0.40 -19.20
CA ALA A 348 1.33 0.47 -20.34
C ALA A 348 1.19 -0.29 -21.66
N ASN A 349 0.63 0.38 -22.68
CA ASN A 349 0.67 -0.11 -24.06
C ASN A 349 2.02 0.22 -24.68
N PHE A 350 2.44 -0.58 -25.67
CA PHE A 350 3.63 -0.27 -26.45
C PHE A 350 3.48 1.08 -27.19
N GLY A 351 4.44 1.97 -26.98
CA GLY A 351 4.41 3.36 -27.47
C GLY A 351 4.01 4.39 -26.42
N ASP A 352 3.51 3.96 -25.25
CA ASP A 352 3.24 4.85 -24.14
C ASP A 352 4.56 5.39 -23.53
N THR A 353 4.50 6.59 -22.97
CA THR A 353 5.57 7.17 -22.15
C THR A 353 4.93 7.75 -20.90
N GLN A 354 5.12 7.08 -19.77
CA GLN A 354 4.51 7.47 -18.51
C GLN A 354 5.43 8.37 -17.70
N THR A 355 4.83 9.11 -16.77
CA THR A 355 5.53 9.81 -15.69
C THR A 355 5.12 9.22 -14.35
N ILE A 356 5.98 9.40 -13.35
CA ILE A 356 5.69 8.98 -11.97
C ILE A 356 4.57 9.85 -11.41
N GLU A 357 3.55 9.22 -10.83
CA GLU A 357 2.36 9.87 -10.27
C GLU A 357 2.55 10.17 -8.78
N GLU A 358 3.46 11.08 -8.47
CA GLU A 358 3.67 11.62 -7.13
C GLU A 358 2.51 12.53 -6.72
N ILE A 359 2.12 12.49 -5.45
CA ILE A 359 1.02 13.27 -4.89
C ILE A 359 1.51 14.10 -3.69
N ASP A 360 0.98 15.31 -3.57
CA ASP A 360 1.34 16.31 -2.56
C ASP A 360 0.64 16.10 -1.21
#